data_AF-A0A022J5Z2-F1
#
_entry.id   AF-A0A022J5Z2-F1
#
_cell.length_a   1.000
_cell.length_b   1.000
_cell.length_c   1.000
_cell.angle_alpha   90.00
_cell.angle_beta   90.00
_cell.angle_gamma   90.00
#
_symmetry.space_group_name_H-M   'P 1'
#
loop_
_entity.id
_entity.type
_entity.pdbx_description
1 polymer ?
#
loop_
_entity_poly.entity_id
_entity_poly.type
_entity_poly.pdbx_seq_one_letter_code
_entity_poly.pdbx_strand_id
1 'polypeptide(L)'
;MVYVALQVLLCPLSTSRKYSLEIKNYVYKTTKIPDALKPLIITSWEKGDDNKFDYSELRNGMSVNMAIRLYTAAIWILIASFSAGRATSLRTLNRNCFVQSPVDGLFDIVMKIPKSSERLELEKVHRPIPDLIYDYGLEFALMVCELEERRGFIGDENELFLFGCALSYRSISAAREDGGENSKHPLSDDYINASINMFMDWIESPLIGGKRWYPSTHQFRRLFAVVYFNFSDQVGLDELSWFMGHSNLDQTFYYAEVSPDDEWIDEAEATIARIGASLNKHINGDEAVRSIINKARQSTNISTVLETLVRRLIDEHKEKTGQQVRFCKIDGNEVFFYFIKP
;
A
#
# COMPACT_ATOMS: atom_id res chain seq x y z
N MET A 1 16.34 16.23 -4.66
CA MET A 1 16.97 16.89 -5.86
C MET A 1 15.95 17.49 -6.86
N VAL A 2 14.69 17.02 -6.89
CA VAL A 2 13.60 17.56 -7.72
C VAL A 2 13.08 18.90 -7.17
N TYR A 3 13.18 19.11 -5.85
CA TYR A 3 12.76 20.31 -5.12
C TYR A 3 13.39 21.62 -5.64
N VAL A 4 14.72 21.68 -5.73
CA VAL A 4 15.46 22.87 -6.23
C VAL A 4 15.10 23.16 -7.69
N ALA A 5 14.68 22.14 -8.43
CA ALA A 5 14.32 22.29 -9.83
C ALA A 5 12.92 22.87 -10.07
N LEU A 6 12.01 22.71 -9.11
CA LEU A 6 10.65 23.25 -9.19
C LEU A 6 10.59 24.73 -8.80
N GLN A 7 11.51 25.23 -7.96
CA GLN A 7 11.56 26.65 -7.54
C GLN A 7 11.76 27.65 -8.69
N VAL A 8 12.38 27.24 -9.81
CA VAL A 8 12.66 28.14 -10.95
C VAL A 8 11.44 28.35 -11.86
N LEU A 9 10.36 27.57 -11.69
CA LEU A 9 9.20 27.51 -12.60
C LEU A 9 8.02 28.43 -12.18
N LEU A 10 8.32 29.71 -11.95
CA LEU A 10 7.32 30.74 -11.55
C LEU A 10 6.38 31.09 -12.72
N CYS A 11 5.09 30.79 -12.59
CA CYS A 11 4.04 31.28 -13.49
C CYS A 11 3.13 32.26 -12.72
N PRO A 12 2.82 33.46 -13.25
CA PRO A 12 1.99 34.45 -12.54
C PRO A 12 0.55 33.97 -12.38
N LEU A 13 -0.06 34.39 -11.26
CA LEU A 13 -1.49 34.24 -10.96
C LEU A 13 -2.30 34.82 -12.14
N SER A 14 -3.06 33.99 -12.84
CA SER A 14 -3.90 34.43 -13.95
C SER A 14 -5.23 33.69 -13.95
N THR A 15 -6.31 34.46 -13.82
CA THR A 15 -7.70 33.98 -13.87
C THR A 15 -8.19 33.68 -15.31
N SER A 16 -7.38 33.98 -16.34
CA SER A 16 -7.74 33.79 -17.75
C SER A 16 -6.93 32.69 -18.44
N ARG A 17 -7.63 31.66 -18.94
CA ARG A 17 -7.04 30.55 -19.75
C ARG A 17 -6.30 31.03 -21.00
N LYS A 18 -6.64 32.21 -21.53
CA LYS A 18 -6.09 32.72 -22.81
C LYS A 18 -4.75 33.41 -22.62
N TYR A 19 -4.60 34.21 -21.56
CA TYR A 19 -3.31 34.81 -21.18
C TYR A 19 -2.37 33.80 -20.53
N SER A 20 -2.89 32.73 -19.92
CA SER A 20 -2.06 31.72 -19.27
C SER A 20 -1.19 30.92 -20.24
N LEU A 21 -1.62 30.66 -21.48
CA LEU A 21 -0.84 29.80 -22.40
C LEU A 21 0.41 30.50 -22.96
N GLU A 22 0.30 31.76 -23.38
CA GLU A 22 1.45 32.55 -23.86
C GLU A 22 2.48 32.74 -22.75
N ILE A 23 2.01 33.06 -21.55
CA ILE A 23 2.84 33.18 -20.36
C ILE A 23 3.50 31.84 -20.01
N LYS A 24 2.75 30.73 -19.98
CA LYS A 24 3.29 29.38 -19.72
C LYS A 24 4.37 29.00 -20.73
N ASN A 25 4.15 29.30 -22.02
CA ASN A 25 5.12 29.05 -23.09
C ASN A 25 6.36 29.94 -22.95
N TYR A 26 6.20 31.21 -22.58
CA TYR A 26 7.30 32.11 -22.30
C TYR A 26 8.15 31.58 -21.12
N VAL A 27 7.50 31.29 -19.99
CA VAL A 27 8.14 30.74 -18.78
C VAL A 27 8.89 29.47 -19.10
N TYR A 28 8.29 28.53 -19.85
CA TYR A 28 8.97 27.30 -20.26
C TYR A 28 10.23 27.57 -21.11
N LYS A 29 10.14 28.49 -22.09
CA LYS A 29 11.29 28.85 -22.95
C LYS A 29 12.41 29.56 -22.19
N THR A 30 12.08 30.32 -21.16
CA THR A 30 13.07 31.12 -20.40
C THR A 30 13.61 30.40 -19.17
N THR A 31 12.93 29.36 -18.70
CA THR A 31 13.35 28.59 -17.51
C THR A 31 14.37 27.54 -17.88
N LYS A 32 15.57 27.61 -17.26
CA LYS A 32 16.58 26.57 -17.42
C LYS A 32 16.12 25.30 -16.70
N ILE A 33 15.85 24.24 -17.47
CA ILE A 33 15.52 22.92 -16.92
C ILE A 33 16.76 22.34 -16.22
N PRO A 34 16.66 21.96 -14.94
CA PRO A 34 17.79 21.40 -14.21
C PRO A 34 18.19 20.02 -14.72
N ASP A 35 19.47 19.69 -14.57
CA ASP A 35 20.06 18.47 -15.14
C ASP A 35 19.36 17.20 -14.65
N ALA A 36 18.93 17.18 -13.38
CA ALA A 36 18.19 16.07 -12.79
C ALA A 36 16.84 15.78 -13.48
N LEU A 37 16.23 16.76 -14.16
CA LEU A 37 14.95 16.59 -14.86
C LEU A 37 15.10 16.32 -16.35
N LYS A 38 16.31 16.40 -16.91
CA LYS A 38 16.57 16.10 -18.33
C LYS A 38 16.09 14.71 -18.77
N PRO A 39 16.23 13.64 -17.95
CA PRO A 39 15.73 12.31 -18.33
C PRO A 39 14.22 12.24 -18.57
N LEU A 40 13.43 13.17 -18.00
CA LEU A 40 11.98 13.20 -18.16
C LEU A 40 11.53 13.84 -19.48
N ILE A 41 12.44 14.45 -20.25
CA ILE A 41 12.14 15.10 -21.53
C ILE A 41 10.94 16.04 -21.38
N ILE A 42 11.04 17.02 -20.48
CA ILE A 42 9.96 17.97 -20.26
C ILE A 42 9.77 18.81 -21.53
N THR A 43 8.60 18.75 -22.16
CA THR A 43 8.31 19.42 -23.45
C THR A 43 7.39 20.63 -23.31
N SER A 44 6.64 20.71 -22.22
CA SER A 44 5.71 21.81 -21.95
C SER A 44 5.44 21.96 -20.45
N TRP A 45 4.79 23.06 -20.07
CA TRP A 45 4.32 23.25 -18.70
C TRP A 45 3.03 22.45 -18.43
N GLU A 46 2.10 22.45 -19.38
CA GLU A 46 0.83 21.72 -19.35
C GLU A 46 0.61 21.02 -20.71
N LYS A 47 -0.01 19.83 -20.75
CA LYS A 47 -0.47 19.20 -22.00
C LYS A 47 -1.90 19.67 -22.28
N GLY A 48 -2.30 19.82 -23.55
CA GLY A 48 -3.70 20.10 -23.89
C GLY A 48 -4.65 19.05 -23.29
N ASP A 49 -5.87 19.46 -22.93
CA ASP A 49 -6.95 18.69 -22.28
C ASP A 49 -7.57 17.63 -23.24
N ASP A 50 -6.77 17.06 -24.15
CA ASP A 50 -7.22 16.05 -25.10
C ASP A 50 -7.39 14.72 -24.36
N ASN A 51 -8.65 14.40 -24.09
CA ASN A 51 -9.17 13.31 -23.26
C ASN A 51 -8.79 11.87 -23.67
N LYS A 52 -7.71 11.66 -24.42
CA LYS A 52 -7.14 10.33 -24.69
C LYS A 52 -5.67 10.34 -24.27
N PHE A 53 -5.43 10.03 -23.01
CA PHE A 53 -4.08 9.80 -22.52
C PHE A 53 -3.64 8.39 -22.94
N ASP A 54 -2.87 8.31 -24.03
CA ASP A 54 -1.94 7.20 -24.17
C ASP A 54 -0.71 7.52 -23.32
N TYR A 55 -0.66 6.95 -22.12
CA TYR A 55 0.44 7.19 -21.19
C TYR A 55 1.76 6.54 -21.66
N SER A 56 1.72 5.67 -22.67
CA SER A 56 2.94 5.13 -23.27
C SER A 56 3.77 6.21 -23.99
N GLU A 57 3.12 7.27 -24.49
CA GLU A 57 3.77 8.39 -25.16
C GLU A 57 4.56 9.30 -24.21
N LEU A 58 4.36 9.18 -22.89
CA LEU A 58 5.04 10.02 -21.89
C LEU A 58 6.57 9.87 -21.91
N ARG A 59 7.08 8.74 -22.42
CA ARG A 59 8.52 8.51 -22.61
C ARG A 59 9.12 9.37 -23.72
N ASN A 60 8.32 9.82 -24.67
CA ASN A 60 8.76 10.71 -25.76
C ASN A 60 8.76 12.18 -25.34
N GLY A 61 8.28 12.45 -24.12
CA GLY A 61 8.24 13.76 -23.51
C GLY A 61 6.95 13.98 -22.74
N MET A 62 7.05 14.73 -21.64
CA MET A 62 5.92 14.99 -20.76
C MET A 62 5.85 16.46 -20.34
N SER A 63 4.68 16.87 -19.85
CA SER A 63 4.53 18.19 -19.24
C SER A 63 5.00 18.19 -17.78
N VAL A 64 5.29 19.37 -17.22
CA VAL A 64 5.59 19.53 -15.78
C VAL A 64 4.46 18.95 -14.92
N ASN A 65 3.19 19.19 -15.28
CA ASN A 65 2.05 18.63 -14.55
C ASN A 65 2.04 17.09 -14.54
N MET A 66 2.45 16.47 -15.64
CA MET A 66 2.57 15.01 -15.74
C MET A 66 3.73 14.49 -14.90
N ALA A 67 4.86 15.20 -14.87
CA ALA A 67 5.99 14.86 -14.01
C ALA A 67 5.61 14.92 -12.52
N ILE A 68 4.90 15.97 -12.08
CA ILE A 68 4.37 16.06 -10.71
C ILE A 68 3.44 14.88 -10.42
N ARG A 69 2.53 14.55 -11.34
CA ARG A 69 1.61 13.43 -11.18
C ARG A 69 2.32 12.07 -11.15
N LEU A 70 3.40 11.88 -11.89
CA LEU A 70 4.27 10.69 -11.79
C LEU A 70 4.95 10.64 -10.43
N TYR A 71 5.42 11.79 -9.91
CA TYR A 71 6.04 11.85 -8.58
C TYR A 71 5.03 11.52 -7.48
N THR A 72 3.80 12.02 -7.58
CA THR A 72 2.68 11.65 -6.70
C THR A 72 2.45 10.14 -6.70
N ALA A 73 2.44 9.51 -7.88
CA ALA A 73 2.28 8.05 -7.99
C ALA A 73 3.46 7.30 -7.37
N ALA A 74 4.69 7.75 -7.61
CA ALA A 74 5.90 7.13 -7.06
C ALA A 74 5.90 7.15 -5.52
N ILE A 75 5.62 8.30 -4.91
CA ILE A 75 5.54 8.44 -3.45
C ILE A 75 4.37 7.62 -2.89
N TRP A 76 3.22 7.60 -3.58
CA TRP A 76 2.10 6.75 -3.19
C TRP A 76 2.48 5.27 -3.16
N ILE A 77 3.15 4.78 -4.22
CA ILE A 77 3.62 3.39 -4.32
C ILE A 77 4.59 3.07 -3.18
N LEU A 78 5.60 3.92 -2.95
CA LEU A 78 6.57 3.72 -1.87
C LEU A 78 5.89 3.64 -0.50
N ILE A 79 5.05 4.63 -0.16
CA ILE A 79 4.37 4.62 1.13
C ILE A 79 3.43 3.43 1.25
N ALA A 80 2.63 3.12 0.23
CA ALA A 80 1.70 1.99 0.26
C ALA A 80 2.41 0.64 0.40
N SER A 81 3.59 0.49 -0.23
CA SER A 81 4.39 -0.73 -0.20
C SER A 81 5.16 -0.94 1.10
N PHE A 82 5.47 0.10 1.86
CA PHE A 82 6.29 0.00 3.07
C PHE A 82 5.54 0.28 4.39
N SER A 83 4.36 0.89 4.35
CA SER A 83 3.57 1.18 5.57
C SER A 83 2.47 0.16 5.86
N ALA A 84 2.19 -0.74 4.92
CA ALA A 84 0.99 -1.60 4.91
C ALA A 84 -0.33 -0.82 5.04
N GLY A 85 -0.37 0.48 4.73
CA GLY A 85 -1.54 1.34 4.93
C GLY A 85 -2.77 0.92 4.11
N ARG A 86 -3.97 1.10 4.68
CA ARG A 86 -5.23 1.02 3.90
C ARG A 86 -5.35 2.27 3.01
N ALA A 87 -6.01 2.16 1.86
CA ALA A 87 -6.18 3.30 0.95
C ALA A 87 -6.76 4.54 1.65
N THR A 88 -7.76 4.37 2.51
CA THR A 88 -8.34 5.46 3.31
C THR A 88 -7.35 6.11 4.28
N SER A 89 -6.52 5.31 4.96
CA SER A 89 -5.46 5.81 5.84
C SER A 89 -4.40 6.58 5.05
N LEU A 90 -4.00 6.07 3.87
CA LEU A 90 -3.02 6.73 3.01
C LEU A 90 -3.55 8.05 2.44
N ARG A 91 -4.84 8.09 2.03
CA ARG A 91 -5.48 9.32 1.54
C ARG A 91 -5.62 10.39 2.61
N THR A 92 -5.67 9.98 3.88
CA THR A 92 -5.86 10.88 5.04
C THR A 92 -4.56 11.16 5.80
N LEU A 93 -3.41 10.83 5.20
CA LEU A 93 -2.10 11.24 5.69
C LEU A 93 -2.02 12.76 5.77
N ASN A 94 -1.72 13.27 6.96
CA ASN A 94 -1.38 14.67 7.16
C ASN A 94 -0.02 14.97 6.53
N ARG A 95 0.26 16.25 6.24
CA ARG A 95 1.53 16.65 5.64
C ARG A 95 2.73 16.35 6.55
N ASN A 96 2.57 16.54 7.85
CA ASN A 96 3.58 16.26 8.86
C ASN A 96 3.61 14.79 9.34
N CYS A 97 3.17 13.84 8.49
CA CYS A 97 3.10 12.44 8.88
C CYS A 97 4.46 11.76 9.05
N PHE A 98 5.55 12.31 8.52
CA PHE A 98 6.90 11.76 8.66
C PHE A 98 7.52 12.24 9.96
N VAL A 99 7.84 11.33 10.88
CA VAL A 99 8.40 11.65 12.19
C VAL A 99 9.65 10.83 12.48
N GLN A 100 10.61 11.43 13.18
CA GLN A 100 11.73 10.70 13.74
C GLN A 100 11.44 10.41 15.22
N SER A 101 11.57 9.15 15.60
CA SER A 101 11.39 8.71 16.98
C SER A 101 12.50 9.30 17.86
N PRO A 102 12.14 9.99 18.97
CA PRO A 102 13.13 10.55 19.88
C PRO A 102 13.81 9.49 20.75
N VAL A 103 13.32 8.25 20.73
CA VAL A 103 13.80 7.15 21.60
C VAL A 103 14.96 6.41 20.95
N ASP A 104 14.81 6.04 19.68
CA ASP A 104 15.76 5.20 18.93
C ASP A 104 16.33 5.89 17.68
N GLY A 105 15.83 7.09 17.33
CA GLY A 105 16.27 7.84 16.15
C GLY A 105 15.77 7.26 14.83
N LEU A 106 14.90 6.24 14.86
CA LEU A 106 14.31 5.63 13.67
C LEU A 106 13.17 6.48 13.11
N PHE A 107 12.76 6.17 11.88
CA PHE A 107 11.80 6.98 11.14
C PHE A 107 10.46 6.26 11.03
N ASP A 108 9.38 6.99 11.32
CA ASP A 108 8.02 6.50 11.23
C ASP A 108 7.18 7.35 10.27
N ILE A 109 6.13 6.73 9.74
CA ILE A 109 4.95 7.41 9.21
C ILE A 109 3.78 7.31 10.19
N VAL A 110 3.15 8.44 10.49
CA VAL A 110 1.98 8.56 11.37
C VAL A 110 0.72 8.53 10.55
N MET A 111 -0.13 7.52 10.78
CA MET A 111 -1.36 7.30 10.02
C MET A 111 -2.58 7.26 10.94
N LYS A 112 -3.74 7.67 10.41
CA LYS A 112 -5.04 7.47 11.06
C LYS A 112 -5.64 6.16 10.56
N ILE A 113 -5.94 5.22 11.46
CA ILE A 113 -6.62 3.97 11.11
C ILE A 113 -8.12 4.10 11.43
N PRO A 114 -9.02 3.87 10.45
CA PRO A 114 -10.45 3.76 10.72
C PRO A 114 -10.72 2.54 11.61
N LYS A 115 -11.43 2.75 12.72
CA LYS A 115 -11.65 1.74 13.75
C LYS A 115 -12.47 0.54 13.28
N SER A 116 -12.11 -0.63 13.80
CA SER A 116 -13.03 -1.73 14.06
C SER A 116 -14.01 -1.31 15.18
N SER A 117 -15.24 -1.03 14.78
CA SER A 117 -16.52 -0.99 15.53
C SER A 117 -16.72 -0.28 16.89
N GLU A 118 -15.73 0.09 17.72
CA GLU A 118 -16.03 0.43 19.15
C GLU A 118 -15.64 1.82 19.70
N ARG A 119 -15.00 2.73 18.97
CA ARG A 119 -14.84 4.13 19.45
C ARG A 119 -14.99 5.15 18.32
N LEU A 120 -15.46 6.36 18.65
CA LEU A 120 -15.73 7.44 17.69
C LEU A 120 -14.47 8.12 17.11
N GLU A 121 -13.31 8.00 17.77
CA GLU A 121 -12.08 8.66 17.33
C GLU A 121 -11.15 7.72 16.52
N LEU A 122 -10.61 8.24 15.40
CA LEU A 122 -9.56 7.58 14.61
C LEU A 122 -8.30 7.42 15.45
N GLU A 123 -7.73 6.22 15.49
CA GLU A 123 -6.49 5.97 16.21
C GLU A 123 -5.29 6.38 15.34
N LYS A 124 -4.40 7.20 15.91
CA LYS A 124 -3.11 7.50 15.29
C LYS A 124 -2.14 6.38 15.62
N VAL A 125 -1.55 5.79 14.59
CA VAL A 125 -0.52 4.76 14.73
C VAL A 125 0.77 5.20 14.06
N HIS A 126 1.88 4.72 14.59
CA HIS A 126 3.21 4.87 14.00
C HIS A 126 3.54 3.59 13.22
N ARG A 127 4.12 3.74 12.03
CA ARG A 127 4.68 2.63 11.25
C ARG A 127 6.11 2.95 10.87
N PRO A 128 7.07 2.08 11.20
CA PRO A 128 8.45 2.31 10.81
C PRO A 128 8.57 2.26 9.30
N ILE A 129 9.40 3.15 8.78
CA ILE A 129 9.74 3.26 7.35
C ILE A 129 11.26 3.38 7.21
N PRO A 130 11.83 2.95 6.07
CA PRO A 130 13.23 3.23 5.75
C PRO A 130 13.51 4.75 5.74
N ASP A 131 14.73 5.11 6.14
CA ASP A 131 15.28 6.47 6.07
C ASP A 131 15.08 7.11 4.69
N LEU A 132 15.30 6.34 3.63
CA LEU A 132 15.14 6.80 2.26
C LEU A 132 13.69 7.23 1.95
N ILE A 133 12.70 6.53 2.50
CA ILE A 133 11.28 6.88 2.31
C ILE A 133 10.93 8.12 3.14
N TYR A 134 11.53 8.26 4.33
CA TYR A 134 11.40 9.46 5.14
C TYR A 134 11.92 10.69 4.38
N ASP A 135 13.13 10.63 3.84
CA ASP A 135 13.75 11.72 3.08
C ASP A 135 12.93 12.10 1.83
N TYR A 136 12.53 11.09 1.04
CA TYR A 136 11.69 11.33 -0.15
C TYR A 136 10.30 11.86 0.21
N GLY A 137 9.76 11.43 1.35
CA GLY A 137 8.51 11.92 1.91
C GLY A 137 8.58 13.40 2.29
N LEU A 138 9.66 13.82 2.94
CA LEU A 138 9.91 15.22 3.29
C LEU A 138 10.11 16.08 2.02
N GLU A 139 10.92 15.63 1.06
CA GLU A 139 11.07 16.35 -0.22
C GLU A 139 9.71 16.52 -0.94
N PHE A 140 8.85 15.49 -0.89
CA PHE A 140 7.52 15.55 -1.47
C PHE A 140 6.60 16.51 -0.71
N ALA A 141 6.59 16.45 0.63
CA ALA A 141 5.80 17.35 1.46
C ALA A 141 6.17 18.83 1.22
N LEU A 142 7.47 19.13 1.13
CA LEU A 142 7.98 20.46 0.78
C LEU A 142 7.49 20.91 -0.60
N MET A 143 7.52 20.02 -1.60
CA MET A 143 7.00 20.33 -2.93
C MET A 143 5.49 20.65 -2.90
N VAL A 144 4.71 19.94 -2.08
CA VAL A 144 3.28 20.23 -1.91
C VAL A 144 3.06 21.60 -1.25
N CYS A 145 3.84 21.97 -0.22
CA CYS A 145 3.80 23.30 0.38
C CYS A 145 4.06 24.39 -0.66
N GLU A 146 5.10 24.23 -1.49
CA GLU A 146 5.43 25.18 -2.55
C GLU A 146 4.30 25.33 -3.58
N LEU A 147 3.59 24.25 -3.93
CA LEU A 147 2.43 24.32 -4.82
C LEU A 147 1.27 25.11 -4.23
N GLU A 148 1.10 25.05 -2.91
CA GLU A 148 0.05 25.78 -2.20
C GLU A 148 0.41 27.25 -1.97
N GLU A 149 1.65 27.53 -1.57
CA GLU A 149 2.15 28.89 -1.40
C GLU A 149 2.04 29.70 -2.70
N ARG A 150 2.30 29.05 -3.86
CA ARG A 150 2.10 29.66 -5.19
C ARG A 150 0.67 30.08 -5.46
N ARG A 151 -0.30 29.51 -4.75
CA ARG A 151 -1.71 29.87 -4.83
C ARG A 151 -2.12 30.88 -3.77
N GLY A 152 -1.15 31.38 -2.98
CA GLY A 152 -1.41 32.25 -1.85
C GLY A 152 -2.04 31.53 -0.66
N PHE A 153 -1.87 30.20 -0.57
CA PHE A 153 -2.43 29.40 0.51
C PHE A 153 -1.32 28.86 1.41
N ILE A 154 -1.43 29.18 2.70
CA ILE A 154 -0.59 28.63 3.76
C ILE A 154 -1.57 28.12 4.81
N GLY A 155 -1.64 26.80 4.97
CA GLY A 155 -2.47 26.17 6.00
C GLY A 155 -1.63 25.46 7.06
N ASP A 156 -2.28 25.04 8.14
CA ASP A 156 -1.65 24.23 9.18
C ASP A 156 -1.30 22.84 8.65
N GLU A 157 -0.03 22.44 8.73
CA GLU A 157 0.45 21.12 8.30
C GLU A 157 -0.24 19.95 9.02
N ASN A 158 -0.82 20.19 10.21
CA ASN A 158 -1.60 19.20 10.94
C ASN A 158 -2.99 18.95 10.33
N GLU A 159 -3.49 19.89 9.55
CA GLU A 159 -4.82 19.83 8.93
C GLU A 159 -4.74 19.50 7.44
N LEU A 160 -3.63 19.83 6.80
CA LEU A 160 -3.42 19.59 5.38
C LEU A 160 -2.96 18.18 5.07
N PHE A 161 -3.43 17.67 3.94
CA PHE A 161 -3.10 16.33 3.47
C PHE A 161 -1.76 16.33 2.72
N LEU A 162 -0.98 15.25 2.91
CA LEU A 162 0.20 14.96 2.10
C LEU A 162 -0.19 14.82 0.62
N PHE A 163 -1.25 14.06 0.38
CA PHE A 163 -1.86 13.87 -0.95
C PHE A 163 -3.06 14.80 -1.12
N GLY A 164 -2.84 16.10 -1.01
CA GLY A 164 -3.88 17.12 -1.14
C GLY A 164 -4.26 17.45 -2.59
N CYS A 165 -5.44 18.04 -2.79
CA CYS A 165 -5.94 18.47 -4.10
C CYS A 165 -5.05 19.53 -4.78
N ALA A 166 -4.10 20.14 -4.08
CA ALA A 166 -3.03 20.96 -4.67
C ALA A 166 -2.26 20.22 -5.79
N LEU A 167 -2.16 18.89 -5.69
CA LEU A 167 -1.52 18.00 -6.67
C LEU A 167 -2.41 17.66 -7.87
N SER A 168 -3.70 18.07 -7.86
CA SER A 168 -4.60 17.75 -8.96
C SER A 168 -4.21 18.52 -10.21
N TYR A 169 -4.44 17.90 -11.38
CA TYR A 169 -4.13 18.51 -12.67
C TYR A 169 -4.69 19.93 -12.80
N ARG A 170 -5.95 20.13 -12.38
CA ARG A 170 -6.64 21.43 -12.41
C ARG A 170 -5.99 22.46 -11.49
N SER A 171 -5.53 22.03 -10.32
CA SER A 171 -4.88 22.92 -9.35
C SER A 171 -3.52 23.38 -9.82
N ILE A 172 -2.78 22.49 -10.49
CA ILE A 172 -1.49 22.85 -11.07
C ILE A 172 -1.70 23.72 -12.33
N SER A 173 -2.67 23.39 -13.20
CA SER A 173 -2.88 24.11 -14.46
C SER A 173 -3.56 25.47 -14.34
N ALA A 174 -4.42 25.66 -13.34
CA ALA A 174 -5.19 26.88 -13.17
C ALA A 174 -4.94 27.44 -11.76
N ALA A 175 -4.08 28.44 -11.67
CA ALA A 175 -3.92 29.26 -10.48
C ALA A 175 -5.18 30.12 -10.31
N ARG A 176 -6.20 29.55 -9.67
CA ARG A 176 -7.37 30.29 -9.20
C ARG A 176 -7.05 30.86 -7.83
N GLU A 177 -7.35 32.13 -7.65
CA GLU A 177 -7.37 32.80 -6.36
C GLU A 177 -8.63 32.35 -5.60
N ASP A 178 -8.64 31.09 -5.17
CA ASP A 178 -9.72 30.48 -4.38
C ASP A 178 -9.39 30.43 -2.89
N GLY A 179 -8.33 31.12 -2.46
CA GLY A 179 -7.84 31.10 -1.09
C GLY A 179 -7.38 29.72 -0.62
N GLY A 180 -7.17 28.77 -1.55
CA GLY A 180 -6.70 27.41 -1.25
C GLY A 180 -7.71 26.49 -0.58
N GLU A 181 -9.00 26.83 -0.57
CA GLU A 181 -10.03 26.01 0.07
C GLU A 181 -10.05 24.57 -0.48
N ASN A 182 -9.85 24.41 -1.79
CA ASN A 182 -9.75 23.09 -2.41
C ASN A 182 -8.55 22.28 -1.91
N SER A 183 -7.43 22.93 -1.55
CA SER A 183 -6.20 22.27 -1.08
C SER A 183 -6.39 21.58 0.28
N LYS A 184 -7.43 21.97 1.04
CA LYS A 184 -7.84 21.32 2.30
C LYS A 184 -8.47 19.95 2.10
N HIS A 185 -8.71 19.51 0.87
CA HIS A 185 -9.29 18.21 0.57
C HIS A 185 -8.22 17.23 0.07
N PRO A 186 -8.33 15.93 0.42
CA PRO A 186 -7.44 14.92 -0.12
C PRO A 186 -7.79 14.62 -1.57
N LEU A 187 -6.82 14.12 -2.34
CA LEU A 187 -7.08 13.58 -3.67
C LEU A 187 -8.13 12.46 -3.62
N SER A 188 -8.91 12.33 -4.70
CA SER A 188 -9.85 11.22 -4.85
C SER A 188 -9.13 9.91 -5.17
N ASP A 189 -9.77 8.79 -4.82
CA ASP A 189 -9.26 7.45 -5.17
C ASP A 189 -9.08 7.31 -6.69
N ASP A 190 -10.02 7.83 -7.49
CA ASP A 190 -9.93 7.80 -8.95
C ASP A 190 -8.70 8.53 -9.48
N TYR A 191 -8.36 9.69 -8.90
CA TYR A 191 -7.19 10.44 -9.32
C TYR A 191 -5.90 9.69 -8.99
N ILE A 192 -5.83 9.08 -7.80
CA ILE A 192 -4.69 8.28 -7.35
C ILE A 192 -4.53 7.04 -8.25
N ASN A 193 -5.60 6.27 -8.47
CA ASN A 193 -5.58 5.09 -9.33
C ASN A 193 -5.16 5.45 -10.76
N ALA A 194 -5.69 6.54 -11.32
CA ALA A 194 -5.30 6.99 -12.64
C ALA A 194 -3.83 7.48 -12.69
N SER A 195 -3.29 7.98 -11.58
CA SER A 195 -1.86 8.36 -11.47
C SER A 195 -0.97 7.12 -11.38
N ILE A 196 -1.38 6.07 -10.65
CA ILE A 196 -0.71 4.77 -10.63
C ILE A 196 -0.72 4.15 -12.02
N ASN A 197 -1.86 4.16 -12.72
CA ASN A 197 -1.94 3.63 -14.08
C ASN A 197 -0.97 4.34 -15.03
N MET A 198 -0.92 5.67 -14.95
CA MET A 198 0.04 6.49 -15.70
C MET A 198 1.49 6.09 -15.39
N PHE A 199 1.81 5.87 -14.12
CA PHE A 199 3.14 5.41 -13.71
C PHE A 199 3.47 4.04 -14.31
N MET A 200 2.54 3.08 -14.22
CA MET A 200 2.70 1.71 -14.74
C MET A 200 2.87 1.69 -16.27
N ASP A 201 2.15 2.54 -16.98
CA ASP A 201 2.32 2.71 -18.42
C ASP A 201 3.68 3.32 -18.75
N TRP A 202 4.11 4.32 -17.98
CA TRP A 202 5.39 5.02 -18.18
C TRP A 202 6.60 4.09 -17.95
N ILE A 203 6.59 3.28 -16.88
CA ILE A 203 7.66 2.30 -16.59
C ILE A 203 7.58 1.02 -17.42
N GLU A 204 6.57 0.90 -18.28
CA GLU A 204 6.29 -0.31 -19.05
C GLU A 204 6.11 -1.57 -18.18
N SER A 205 5.27 -1.48 -17.14
CA SER A 205 4.93 -2.59 -16.25
C SER A 205 4.65 -3.89 -17.01
N PRO A 206 5.08 -5.07 -16.51
CA PRO A 206 4.94 -6.35 -17.20
C PRO A 206 3.52 -6.65 -17.69
N LEU A 207 3.43 -7.45 -18.76
CA LEU A 207 2.17 -7.93 -19.31
C LEU A 207 1.80 -9.27 -18.65
N ILE A 208 0.53 -9.40 -18.24
CA ILE A 208 -0.08 -10.64 -17.77
C ILE A 208 -1.20 -10.99 -18.75
N GLY A 209 -1.08 -12.12 -19.46
CA GLY A 209 -2.07 -12.52 -20.46
C GLY A 209 -2.24 -11.50 -21.60
N GLY A 210 -1.16 -10.82 -21.98
CA GLY A 210 -1.19 -9.78 -23.03
C GLY A 210 -1.76 -8.42 -22.58
N LYS A 211 -2.10 -8.25 -21.30
CA LYS A 211 -2.59 -6.98 -20.73
C LYS A 211 -1.60 -6.43 -19.72
N ARG A 212 -1.38 -5.11 -19.72
CA ARG A 212 -0.49 -4.47 -18.74
C ARG A 212 -1.04 -4.63 -17.33
N TRP A 213 -0.13 -4.89 -16.39
CA TRP A 213 -0.48 -4.99 -14.98
C TRP A 213 -0.66 -3.60 -14.34
N TYR A 214 -1.86 -3.36 -13.79
CA TYR A 214 -2.24 -2.15 -13.08
C TYR A 214 -2.64 -2.51 -11.64
N PRO A 215 -1.76 -2.31 -10.64
CA PRO A 215 -2.06 -2.65 -9.26
C PRO A 215 -3.01 -1.62 -8.64
N SER A 216 -3.93 -2.10 -7.81
CA SER A 216 -4.65 -1.24 -6.87
C SER A 216 -3.82 -1.00 -5.61
N THR A 217 -4.16 0.01 -4.82
CA THR A 217 -3.52 0.27 -3.51
C THR A 217 -3.51 -0.97 -2.61
N HIS A 218 -4.56 -1.79 -2.68
CA HIS A 218 -4.63 -3.05 -1.93
C HIS A 218 -3.52 -4.03 -2.34
N GLN A 219 -3.10 -4.06 -3.60
CA GLN A 219 -2.01 -4.95 -4.04
C GLN A 219 -0.65 -4.56 -3.45
N PHE A 220 -0.38 -3.28 -3.19
CA PHE A 220 0.85 -2.86 -2.50
C PHE A 220 0.85 -3.30 -1.04
N ARG A 221 -0.30 -3.20 -0.37
CA ARG A 221 -0.48 -3.72 0.99
C ARG A 221 -0.32 -5.25 1.03
N ARG A 222 -0.78 -5.97 0.01
CA ARG A 222 -0.52 -7.41 -0.16
C ARG A 222 0.95 -7.73 -0.36
N LEU A 223 1.61 -6.96 -1.23
CA LEU A 223 3.05 -7.09 -1.47
C LEU A 223 3.84 -6.94 -0.17
N PHE A 224 3.53 -5.92 0.65
CA PHE A 224 4.17 -5.76 1.96
C PHE A 224 4.07 -7.03 2.80
N ALA A 225 2.87 -7.60 2.92
CA ALA A 225 2.66 -8.79 3.74
C ALA A 225 3.46 -10.00 3.25
N VAL A 226 3.44 -10.27 1.93
CA VAL A 226 4.20 -11.37 1.33
C VAL A 226 5.69 -11.18 1.52
N VAL A 227 6.20 -9.97 1.27
CA VAL A 227 7.63 -9.65 1.39
C VAL A 227 8.09 -9.73 2.84
N TYR A 228 7.34 -9.13 3.77
CA TYR A 228 7.65 -9.14 5.20
C TYR A 228 7.77 -10.58 5.72
N PHE A 229 6.79 -11.43 5.38
CA PHE A 229 6.75 -12.81 5.83
C PHE A 229 7.93 -13.63 5.29
N ASN A 230 8.27 -13.46 4.00
CA ASN A 230 9.39 -14.15 3.38
C ASN A 230 10.75 -13.71 3.95
N PHE A 231 10.87 -12.49 4.48
CA PHE A 231 12.11 -11.99 5.06
C PHE A 231 12.25 -12.22 6.57
N SER A 232 11.15 -12.53 7.26
CA SER A 232 11.14 -12.78 8.70
C SER A 232 11.33 -14.27 9.05
N ASP A 233 11.78 -15.10 8.10
CA ASP A 233 11.81 -16.57 8.23
C ASP A 233 10.50 -17.14 8.80
N GLN A 234 9.35 -16.55 8.42
CA GLN A 234 8.01 -16.93 8.91
C GLN A 234 7.76 -16.73 10.42
N VAL A 235 8.73 -16.17 11.14
CA VAL A 235 8.64 -15.72 12.52
C VAL A 235 8.36 -14.22 12.52
N GLY A 236 7.10 -13.83 12.64
CA GLY A 236 6.75 -12.40 12.64
C GLY A 236 5.27 -12.08 12.47
N LEU A 237 4.39 -13.05 12.75
CA LEU A 237 2.97 -12.96 12.44
C LEU A 237 2.25 -11.89 13.28
N ASP A 238 2.67 -11.73 14.53
CA ASP A 238 2.13 -10.72 15.45
C ASP A 238 2.53 -9.31 15.02
N GLU A 239 3.77 -9.11 14.61
CA GLU A 239 4.29 -7.86 14.05
C GLU A 239 3.61 -7.53 12.73
N LEU A 240 3.44 -8.52 11.84
CA LEU A 240 2.74 -8.34 10.58
C LEU A 240 1.26 -7.98 10.81
N SER A 241 0.60 -8.67 11.75
CA SER A 241 -0.77 -8.34 12.17
C SER A 241 -0.86 -6.91 12.71
N TRP A 242 0.13 -6.51 13.52
CA TRP A 242 0.26 -5.13 13.99
C TRP A 242 0.40 -4.16 12.83
N PHE A 243 1.31 -4.36 11.87
CA PHE A 243 1.49 -3.53 10.66
C PHE A 243 0.19 -3.39 9.87
N MET A 244 -0.48 -4.51 9.64
CA MET A 244 -1.74 -4.56 8.91
C MET A 244 -2.88 -3.91 9.71
N GLY A 245 -2.77 -3.79 11.03
CA GLY A 245 -3.87 -3.35 11.88
C GLY A 245 -5.05 -4.31 11.76
N HIS A 246 -4.75 -5.61 11.81
CA HIS A 246 -5.73 -6.67 11.93
C HIS A 246 -6.01 -6.91 13.41
N SER A 247 -7.29 -6.94 13.78
CA SER A 247 -7.72 -7.24 15.16
C SER A 247 -7.64 -8.73 15.49
N ASN A 248 -7.36 -9.57 14.50
CA ASN A 248 -7.25 -11.01 14.59
C ASN A 248 -6.24 -11.52 13.55
N LEU A 249 -5.34 -12.41 13.96
CA LEU A 249 -4.33 -13.07 13.14
C LEU A 249 -4.94 -13.75 11.89
N ASP A 250 -6.20 -14.18 11.97
CA ASP A 250 -7.00 -14.79 10.89
C ASP A 250 -7.06 -13.95 9.60
N GLN A 251 -7.00 -12.61 9.69
CA GLN A 251 -6.98 -11.74 8.51
C GLN A 251 -5.59 -11.66 7.85
N THR A 252 -4.53 -11.95 8.61
CA THR A 252 -3.16 -12.03 8.12
C THR A 252 -2.94 -13.34 7.36
N PHE A 253 -3.56 -14.44 7.82
CA PHE A 253 -3.51 -15.76 7.20
C PHE A 253 -4.15 -15.83 5.78
N TYR A 254 -5.18 -15.04 5.49
CA TYR A 254 -5.78 -15.03 4.14
C TYR A 254 -4.82 -14.52 3.03
N TYR A 255 -3.84 -13.68 3.39
CA TYR A 255 -2.87 -13.16 2.41
C TYR A 255 -1.80 -14.19 2.03
N ALA A 256 -1.53 -15.13 2.92
CA ALA A 256 -0.65 -16.27 2.70
C ALA A 256 -1.25 -17.35 1.79
N GLU A 257 -2.57 -17.49 1.80
CA GLU A 257 -3.32 -18.56 1.11
C GLU A 257 -3.26 -18.46 -0.43
N VAL A 258 -2.85 -17.33 -1.01
CA VAL A 258 -2.91 -17.11 -2.47
C VAL A 258 -1.80 -17.85 -3.24
N SER A 259 -0.79 -18.41 -2.56
CA SER A 259 0.18 -19.35 -3.13
C SER A 259 0.87 -20.16 -2.02
N PRO A 260 0.20 -21.18 -1.44
CA PRO A 260 0.75 -21.89 -0.30
C PRO A 260 1.90 -22.78 -0.77
N ASP A 261 3.11 -22.45 -0.33
CA ASP A 261 4.27 -23.33 -0.31
C ASP A 261 4.12 -24.44 0.77
N ASP A 262 5.08 -25.37 0.80
CA ASP A 262 5.07 -26.54 1.69
C ASP A 262 5.04 -26.14 3.19
N GLU A 263 5.51 -24.94 3.53
CA GLU A 263 5.57 -24.44 4.92
C GLU A 263 4.18 -24.02 5.44
N TRP A 264 3.26 -23.58 4.57
CA TRP A 264 1.85 -23.35 4.95
C TRP A 264 1.09 -24.63 5.24
N ILE A 265 1.42 -25.70 4.51
CA ILE A 265 0.88 -27.03 4.79
C ILE A 265 1.40 -27.47 6.17
N ASP A 266 2.69 -27.29 6.44
CA ASP A 266 3.28 -27.64 7.73
C ASP A 266 2.69 -26.87 8.93
N GLU A 267 2.37 -25.59 8.77
CA GLU A 267 1.74 -24.77 9.84
C GLU A 267 0.25 -25.08 10.01
N ALA A 268 -0.47 -25.41 8.93
CA ALA A 268 -1.83 -25.94 9.03
C ALA A 268 -1.83 -27.27 9.80
N GLU A 269 -0.86 -28.14 9.54
CA GLU A 269 -0.67 -29.41 10.25
C GLU A 269 -0.30 -29.19 11.72
N ALA A 270 0.59 -28.24 12.02
CA ALA A 270 0.93 -27.84 13.39
C ALA A 270 -0.31 -27.30 14.13
N THR A 271 -1.15 -26.51 13.46
CA THR A 271 -2.39 -25.97 14.02
C THR A 271 -3.39 -27.07 14.34
N ILE A 272 -3.60 -28.02 13.41
CA ILE A 272 -4.43 -29.22 13.65
C ILE A 272 -3.89 -30.00 14.85
N ALA A 273 -2.56 -30.16 14.96
CA ALA A 273 -1.92 -30.87 16.07
C ALA A 273 -2.11 -30.18 17.42
N ARG A 274 -1.91 -28.86 17.51
CA ARG A 274 -2.12 -28.06 18.73
C ARG A 274 -3.59 -28.07 19.19
N ILE A 275 -4.54 -27.96 18.25
CA ILE A 275 -5.98 -28.06 18.55
C ILE A 275 -6.33 -29.49 18.98
N GLY A 276 -5.80 -30.49 18.28
CA GLY A 276 -5.96 -31.91 18.62
C GLY A 276 -5.48 -32.24 20.04
N ALA A 277 -4.35 -31.66 20.46
CA ALA A 277 -3.78 -31.80 21.80
C ALA A 277 -4.56 -31.09 22.91
N SER A 278 -5.40 -30.13 22.55
CA SER A 278 -6.33 -29.45 23.47
C SER A 278 -7.61 -30.28 23.63
N LEU A 279 -7.66 -31.17 24.62
CA LEU A 279 -8.76 -32.12 24.84
C LEU A 279 -10.17 -31.50 24.84
N ASN A 280 -10.29 -30.23 25.26
CA ASN A 280 -11.56 -29.52 25.39
C ASN A 280 -11.93 -28.65 24.16
N LYS A 281 -11.09 -28.58 23.13
CA LYS A 281 -11.36 -27.77 21.94
C LYS A 281 -11.92 -28.62 20.79
N HIS A 282 -12.99 -28.12 20.18
CA HIS A 282 -13.57 -28.69 18.97
C HIS A 282 -12.78 -28.21 17.75
N ILE A 283 -12.56 -29.10 16.77
CA ILE A 283 -11.94 -28.76 15.48
C ILE A 283 -13.00 -28.81 14.37
N ASN A 284 -13.05 -27.75 13.57
CA ASN A 284 -13.84 -27.74 12.37
C ASN A 284 -13.00 -28.30 11.25
N GLY A 285 -13.41 -29.47 10.74
CA GLY A 285 -12.76 -30.09 9.62
C GLY A 285 -13.57 -31.23 9.06
N ASP A 286 -13.10 -31.74 7.93
CA ASP A 286 -13.72 -32.87 7.25
C ASP A 286 -13.64 -34.16 8.09
N GLU A 287 -14.24 -35.23 7.58
CA GLU A 287 -14.29 -36.51 8.28
C GLU A 287 -12.89 -37.08 8.56
N ALA A 288 -11.93 -36.84 7.65
CA ALA A 288 -10.56 -37.32 7.79
C ALA A 288 -9.82 -36.60 8.93
N VAL A 289 -9.87 -35.26 8.97
CA VAL A 289 -9.26 -34.45 10.04
C VAL A 289 -9.86 -34.83 11.40
N ARG A 290 -11.19 -34.94 11.49
CA ARG A 290 -11.87 -35.33 12.74
C ARG A 290 -11.51 -36.74 13.19
N SER A 291 -11.41 -37.69 12.25
CA SER A 291 -11.02 -39.07 12.54
C SER A 291 -9.61 -39.17 13.11
N ILE A 292 -8.64 -38.45 12.53
CA ILE A 292 -7.26 -38.38 13.01
C ILE A 292 -7.20 -37.89 14.47
N ILE A 293 -7.90 -36.81 14.78
CA ILE A 293 -7.89 -36.22 16.12
C ILE A 293 -8.57 -37.15 17.14
N ASN A 294 -9.71 -37.74 16.78
CA ASN A 294 -10.41 -38.68 17.66
C ASN A 294 -9.54 -39.91 17.96
N LYS A 295 -8.86 -40.46 16.94
CA LYS A 295 -7.93 -41.57 17.08
C LYS A 295 -6.76 -41.21 17.99
N ALA A 296 -6.20 -40.00 17.86
CA ALA A 296 -5.13 -39.52 18.73
C ALA A 296 -5.59 -39.41 20.19
N ARG A 297 -6.76 -38.78 20.43
CA ARG A 297 -7.34 -38.58 21.77
C ARG A 297 -7.75 -39.88 22.46
N GLN A 298 -8.15 -40.91 21.70
CA GLN A 298 -8.41 -42.25 22.25
C GLN A 298 -7.13 -42.98 22.68
N SER A 299 -6.00 -42.64 22.07
CA SER A 299 -4.73 -43.35 22.29
C SER A 299 -3.95 -42.81 23.49
N THR A 300 -4.10 -41.52 23.81
CA THR A 300 -3.42 -40.89 24.96
C THR A 300 -4.16 -39.63 25.42
N ASN A 301 -4.05 -39.33 26.72
CA ASN A 301 -4.58 -38.09 27.32
C ASN A 301 -3.46 -37.09 27.67
N ILE A 302 -2.21 -37.38 27.31
CA ILE A 302 -1.06 -36.53 27.60
C ILE A 302 -0.89 -35.52 26.47
N SER A 303 -1.12 -34.23 26.75
CA SER A 303 -1.14 -33.15 25.75
C SER A 303 0.15 -33.06 24.91
N THR A 304 1.32 -33.20 25.54
CA THR A 304 2.62 -33.16 24.83
C THR A 304 2.83 -34.34 23.86
N VAL A 305 2.22 -35.49 24.17
CA VAL A 305 2.27 -36.69 23.30
C VAL A 305 1.22 -36.60 22.19
N LEU A 306 0.08 -35.99 22.48
CA LEU A 306 -1.03 -35.83 21.54
C LEU A 306 -0.64 -35.03 20.32
N GLU A 307 0.08 -33.92 20.49
CA GLU A 307 0.50 -33.08 19.36
C GLU A 307 1.40 -33.87 18.38
N THR A 308 2.40 -34.56 18.92
CA THR A 308 3.31 -35.43 18.14
C THR A 308 2.55 -36.57 17.45
N LEU A 309 1.56 -37.16 18.14
CA LEU A 309 0.76 -38.25 17.60
C LEU A 309 -0.17 -37.78 16.47
N VAL A 310 -0.79 -36.60 16.61
CA VAL A 310 -1.65 -36.03 15.56
C VAL A 310 -0.82 -35.75 14.32
N ARG A 311 0.38 -35.17 14.46
CA ARG A 311 1.27 -34.89 13.32
C ARG A 311 1.64 -36.15 12.57
N ARG A 312 2.07 -37.19 13.29
CA ARG A 312 2.37 -38.51 12.71
C ARG A 312 1.17 -39.13 11.97
N LEU A 313 -0.04 -38.99 12.50
CA LEU A 313 -1.25 -39.53 11.87
C LEU A 313 -1.65 -38.74 10.61
N ILE A 314 -1.33 -37.45 10.54
CA ILE A 314 -1.47 -36.64 9.33
C ILE A 314 -0.49 -37.13 8.25
N ASP A 315 0.78 -37.33 8.61
CA ASP A 315 1.80 -37.84 7.69
C ASP A 315 1.42 -39.22 7.13
N GLU A 316 0.99 -40.15 7.99
CA GLU A 316 0.49 -41.47 7.60
C GLU A 316 -0.71 -41.37 6.62
N HIS A 317 -1.60 -40.39 6.82
CA HIS A 317 -2.75 -40.17 5.94
C HIS A 317 -2.32 -39.62 4.56
N LYS A 318 -1.37 -38.67 4.55
CA LYS A 318 -0.80 -38.09 3.32
C LYS A 318 -0.12 -39.17 2.47
N GLU A 319 0.76 -39.96 3.08
CA GLU A 319 1.47 -41.06 2.41
C GLU A 319 0.50 -42.10 1.83
N LYS A 320 -0.58 -42.43 2.54
CA LYS A 320 -1.54 -43.45 2.12
C LYS A 320 -2.48 -42.97 1.00
N THR A 321 -2.88 -41.70 1.02
CA THR A 321 -3.97 -41.20 0.17
C THR A 321 -3.51 -40.28 -0.97
N GLY A 322 -2.29 -39.73 -0.88
CA GLY A 322 -1.78 -38.70 -1.77
C GLY A 322 -2.52 -37.36 -1.64
N GLN A 323 -3.29 -37.17 -0.56
CA GLN A 323 -3.98 -35.91 -0.28
C GLN A 323 -3.07 -34.96 0.49
N GLN A 324 -3.32 -33.66 0.34
CA GLN A 324 -2.68 -32.59 1.11
C GLN A 324 -3.71 -31.91 2.02
N VAL A 325 -3.24 -31.40 3.16
CA VAL A 325 -4.04 -30.56 4.05
C VAL A 325 -4.29 -29.22 3.38
N ARG A 326 -5.55 -28.76 3.45
CA ARG A 326 -5.99 -27.42 3.09
C ARG A 326 -6.94 -26.92 4.18
N PHE A 327 -7.28 -25.64 4.11
CA PHE A 327 -8.22 -25.03 5.02
C PHE A 327 -9.03 -23.96 4.28
N CYS A 328 -10.24 -23.69 4.76
CA CYS A 328 -11.08 -22.62 4.26
C CYS A 328 -11.92 -22.02 5.39
N LYS A 329 -12.46 -20.82 5.18
CA LYS A 329 -13.32 -20.16 6.18
C LYS A 329 -14.76 -20.68 6.11
N ILE A 330 -15.36 -20.91 7.28
CA ILE A 330 -16.80 -21.12 7.44
C ILE A 330 -17.44 -19.96 8.22
N ASP A 331 -18.77 -19.85 8.19
CA ASP A 331 -19.51 -18.79 8.86
C ASP A 331 -19.16 -18.70 10.35
N GLY A 332 -18.96 -17.47 10.87
CA GLY A 332 -18.62 -17.24 12.27
C GLY A 332 -17.14 -17.04 12.60
N ASN A 333 -16.26 -16.86 11.60
CA ASN A 333 -14.80 -16.73 11.77
C ASN A 333 -14.10 -18.03 12.21
N GLU A 334 -14.73 -19.18 11.99
CA GLU A 334 -14.09 -20.47 12.25
C GLU A 334 -13.36 -20.98 10.99
N VAL A 335 -12.25 -21.68 11.20
CA VAL A 335 -11.44 -22.29 10.12
C VAL A 335 -11.83 -23.76 9.99
N PHE A 336 -12.17 -24.18 8.77
CA PHE A 336 -12.47 -25.57 8.43
C PHE A 336 -11.28 -26.21 7.71
N PHE A 337 -10.69 -27.24 8.31
CA PHE A 337 -9.57 -27.99 7.75
C PHE A 337 -10.08 -29.18 6.92
N TYR A 338 -9.46 -29.46 5.78
CA TYR A 338 -9.86 -30.59 4.94
C TYR A 338 -8.68 -31.16 4.15
N PHE A 339 -8.81 -32.42 3.74
CA PHE A 339 -7.86 -33.06 2.83
C PHE A 339 -8.38 -33.01 1.39
N ILE A 340 -7.50 -32.67 0.46
CA ILE A 340 -7.80 -32.67 -0.98
C ILE A 340 -6.68 -33.36 -1.76
N LYS A 341 -7.01 -34.03 -2.87
CA LYS A 341 -5.99 -34.46 -3.82
C LYS A 341 -5.55 -33.22 -4.64
N PRO A 342 -4.25 -32.91 -4.71
CA PRO A 342 -3.75 -31.79 -5.49
C PRO A 342 -4.08 -31.90 -6.99
#